data_AF-A0A1K2ISD6-F1
#
_entry.id   AF-A0A1K2ISD6-F1
#
_cell.length_a   1.000
_cell.length_b   1.000
_cell.length_c   1.000
_cell.angle_alpha   90.00
_cell.angle_beta   90.00
_cell.angle_gamma   90.00
#
_symmetry.space_group_name_H-M   'P 1'
#
loop_
_entity.id
_entity.type
_entity.pdbx_description
1 polymer ?
#
loop_
_entity_poly.entity_id
_entity_poly.type
_entity_poly.pdbx_seq_one_letter_code
_entity_poly.pdbx_strand_id
1 'polypeptide(L)' 'MLTVQEMLAIAERYLKRKGEFGGSDIEVVILTEETIKKPYGNIYDYQSKEYILTGDFNKSLTGHAPF' A
#
# COMPACT_ATOMS: atom_id res chain seq x y z
N MET A 1 -18.81 -5.32 -11.60
CA MET A 1 -18.05 -4.40 -10.72
C MET A 1 -17.24 -5.27 -9.79
N LEU A 2 -15.96 -4.94 -9.56
CA LEU A 2 -15.10 -5.74 -8.70
C LEU A 2 -15.63 -5.71 -7.25
N THR A 3 -15.53 -6.84 -6.57
CA THR A 3 -15.75 -6.91 -5.13
C THR A 3 -14.63 -6.20 -4.38
N VAL A 4 -14.88 -5.86 -3.11
CA VAL A 4 -13.86 -5.25 -2.23
C VAL A 4 -12.61 -6.12 -2.15
N GLN A 5 -12.78 -7.44 -2.08
CA GLN A 5 -11.67 -8.38 -2.00
C GLN A 5 -10.87 -8.46 -3.31
N GLU A 6 -11.54 -8.42 -4.46
CA GLU A 6 -10.84 -8.40 -5.75
C GLU A 6 -10.06 -7.09 -5.96
N MET A 7 -10.62 -5.95 -5.56
CA MET A 7 -9.93 -4.67 -5.62
C MET A 7 -8.70 -4.64 -4.71
N LEU A 8 -8.82 -5.16 -3.48
CA LEU A 8 -7.70 -5.26 -2.54
C LEU A 8 -6.59 -6.16 -3.11
N ALA A 9 -6.93 -7.33 -3.63
CA ALA A 9 -5.96 -8.26 -4.20
C ALA A 9 -5.23 -7.69 -5.43
N ILE A 10 -5.85 -6.75 -6.17
CA ILE A 10 -5.20 -6.03 -7.26
C ILE A 10 -4.23 -4.98 -6.71
N ALA A 11 -4.64 -4.22 -5.69
CA ALA A 11 -3.82 -3.19 -5.06
C ALA A 11 -2.56 -3.79 -4.39
N GLU A 12 -2.68 -4.92 -3.69
CA GLU A 12 -1.54 -5.64 -3.10
C GLU A 12 -0.55 -6.10 -4.17
N ARG A 13 -1.05 -6.66 -5.27
CA ARG A 13 -0.22 -7.07 -6.41
C ARG A 13 0.49 -5.89 -7.08
N TYR A 14 -0.18 -4.74 -7.18
CA TYR A 14 0.41 -3.51 -7.72
C TYR A 14 1.57 -3.02 -6.83
N LEU A 15 1.35 -2.94 -5.51
CA LEU A 15 2.38 -2.48 -4.58
C LEU A 15 3.56 -3.43 -4.48
N LYS A 16 3.32 -4.75 -4.48
CA LYS A 16 4.41 -5.73 -4.51
C LYS A 16 5.35 -5.48 -5.69
N ARG A 17 4.80 -5.31 -6.89
CA ARG A 17 5.60 -4.97 -8.08
C ARG A 17 6.32 -3.64 -7.89
N LYS A 18 5.66 -2.61 -7.36
CA LYS A 18 6.25 -1.28 -7.17
C LYS A 18 7.41 -1.30 -6.16
N GLY A 19 7.30 -2.08 -5.08
CA GLY A 19 8.38 -2.29 -4.11
C GLY A 19 9.60 -2.96 -4.74
N GLU A 20 9.38 -3.97 -5.59
CA GLU A 20 10.44 -4.66 -6.33
C GLU A 20 11.20 -3.72 -7.31
N PHE A 21 10.53 -2.72 -7.90
CA PHE A 21 11.15 -1.76 -8.85
C PHE A 21 12.10 -0.75 -8.19
N GLY A 22 12.05 -0.57 -6.87
CA GLY A 22 12.90 0.39 -6.15
C GLY A 22 14.33 -0.09 -5.86
N GLY A 23 14.70 -1.31 -6.29
CA GLY A 23 16.02 -1.90 -6.05
C GLY A 23 16.31 -2.26 -4.58
N SER A 24 15.31 -2.13 -3.71
CA SER A 24 15.37 -2.49 -2.30
C SER A 24 14.21 -3.42 -1.97
N ASP A 25 14.47 -4.47 -1.21
CA ASP A 25 13.49 -5.49 -0.82
C ASP A 25 12.61 -4.97 0.34
N ILE A 26 11.98 -3.80 0.13
CA ILE A 26 11.13 -3.16 1.13
C ILE A 26 9.74 -3.78 1.03
N GLU A 27 9.32 -4.47 2.08
CA GLU A 27 7.95 -4.97 2.19
C GLU A 27 6.98 -3.79 2.40
N VAL A 28 6.08 -3.59 1.43
CA VAL A 28 5.07 -2.53 1.44
C VAL A 28 3.70 -3.14 1.72
N VAL A 29 2.94 -2.49 2.61
CA VAL A 29 1.60 -2.93 3.02
C VAL A 29 0.57 -1.82 2.84
N ILE A 30 -0.66 -2.22 2.51
CA ILE A 30 -1.81 -1.32 2.45
C ILE A 30 -2.31 -1.04 3.87
N LEU A 31 -2.63 0.22 4.16
CA LEU A 31 -3.27 0.64 5.40
C LEU A 31 -4.78 0.45 5.25
N THR A 32 -5.25 -0.78 5.50
CA THR A 32 -6.66 -1.16 5.25
C THR A 32 -7.65 -0.33 6.04
N GLU A 33 -7.28 0.10 7.25
CA GLU A 33 -8.11 0.97 8.11
C GLU A 33 -8.23 2.40 7.56
N GLU A 34 -7.28 2.85 6.74
CA GLU A 34 -7.26 4.18 6.13
C GLU A 34 -7.89 4.19 4.72
N THR A 35 -8.31 3.02 4.22
CA THR A 35 -8.85 2.88 2.86
C THR A 35 -10.14 3.69 2.67
N ILE A 36 -10.11 4.62 1.72
CA ILE A 36 -11.26 5.45 1.39
C ILE A 36 -12.10 4.77 0.32
N LYS A 37 -13.33 4.36 0.68
CA LYS A 37 -14.27 3.73 -0.25
C LYS A 37 -15.01 4.78 -1.07
N LYS A 38 -15.06 4.62 -2.39
CA LYS A 38 -15.83 5.44 -3.32
C LYS A 38 -16.77 4.56 -4.16
N PRO A 39 -17.85 5.14 -4.73
CA PRO A 39 -18.75 4.40 -5.62
C PRO A 39 -18.07 3.84 -6.88
N TYR A 40 -16.88 4.34 -7.22
CA TYR A 40 -16.12 3.95 -8.42
C TYR A 40 -14.83 3.17 -8.11
N GLY A 41 -14.54 2.90 -6.83
CA GLY A 41 -13.31 2.22 -6.43
C GLY A 41 -12.86 2.59 -5.02
N ASN A 42 -11.80 1.94 -4.55
CA ASN A 42 -11.16 2.27 -3.28
C ASN A 42 -9.88 3.06 -3.56
N ILE A 43 -9.56 3.99 -2.67
CA ILE A 43 -8.28 4.68 -2.63
C ILE A 43 -7.48 4.07 -1.47
N TYR A 44 -6.26 3.63 -1.75
CA TYR A 44 -5.41 2.92 -0.81
C TYR A 44 -4.20 3.76 -0.41
N ASP A 45 -4.10 4.03 0.88
CA ASP A 45 -2.85 4.44 1.52
C ASP A 45 -1.98 3.21 1.82
N TYR A 46 -0.67 3.41 1.83
CA TYR A 46 0.30 2.34 2.01
C TYR A 46 1.60 2.86 2.58
N GLN A 47 2.34 1.96 3.21
CA GLN A 47 3.57 2.29 3.90
C GLN A 47 4.49 1.07 4.00
N SER A 48 5.77 1.28 4.32
CA SER A 48 6.67 0.17 4.62
C SER A 48 6.19 -0.53 5.90
N LYS A 49 6.20 -1.86 5.87
CA LYS A 49 5.82 -2.66 7.02
C LYS A 49 6.76 -2.43 8.21
N GLU A 50 8.06 -2.24 7.93
CA GLU A 50 9.06 -2.00 8.97
C GLU A 50 8.75 -0.71 9.75
N TYR A 51 8.37 0.38 9.07
CA TYR A 51 7.97 1.61 9.76
C TYR A 51 6.72 1.42 10.61
N ILE A 52 5.70 0.75 10.09
CA ILE A 52 4.46 0.51 10.83
C ILE A 52 4.71 -0.30 12.11
N LEU A 53 5.62 -1.28 12.06
CA LEU A 53 5.93 -2.15 13.21
C LEU A 53 6.88 -1.49 14.23
N THR A 54 7.83 -0.69 13.77
CA THR A 54 8.92 -0.18 14.61
C THR A 54 8.77 1.29 15.00
N GLY A 55 8.03 2.06 14.21
CA GLY A 55 7.97 3.52 14.31
C GLY A 55 9.26 4.23 13.86
N ASP A 56 10.26 3.52 13.32
CA ASP A 56 11.49 4.15 12.85
C ASP A 56 11.23 4.96 11.58
N PHE A 57 11.17 6.28 11.72
CA PHE A 57 10.91 7.22 10.64
C PHE A 57 11.85 7.05 9.45
N ASN A 58 13.10 6.59 9.65
CA ASN A 58 14.04 6.35 8.56
C ASN A 58 13.63 5.20 7.63
N LYS A 59 12.72 4.35 8.10
CA LYS A 59 12.13 3.25 7.33
C LYS A 59 10.86 3.65 6.62
N SER A 60 10.33 4.86 6.85
CA SER A 60 9.14 5.34 6.15
C SER A 60 9.41 5.55 4.66
N LEU A 61 8.41 5.24 3.83
CA LEU A 61 8.39 5.52 2.41
C LEU A 61 8.17 7.01 2.21
N THR A 62 9.09 7.64 1.49
CA THR A 62 8.90 9.01 1.01
C THR A 62 8.06 9.01 -0.27
N GLY A 63 7.15 9.98 -0.43
CA GLY A 63 6.33 10.10 -1.64
C GLY A 63 5.28 8.99 -1.86
N HIS A 64 4.77 8.37 -0.79
CA HIS A 64 3.74 7.33 -0.84
C HIS A 64 2.33 7.90 -1.12
N ALA A 65 2.15 8.56 -2.27
CA ALA A 65 0.85 9.10 -2.63
C ALA A 65 -0.20 7.97 -2.80
N PRO A 66 -1.40 8.10 -2.21
CA PRO A 66 -2.49 7.14 -2.36
C PRO A 66 -2.87 6.92 -3.83
N PHE A 67 -3.42 5.74 -4.12
CA PHE A 67 -3.83 5.33 -5.47
C PHE A 67 -5.16 4.58 -5.50
#